data_AF-A0A7L5YQG0-F1
#
_entry.id   AF-A0A7L5YQG0-F1
#
_cell.length_a   1.000
_cell.length_b   1.000
_cell.length_c   1.000
_cell.angle_alpha   90.00
_cell.angle_beta   90.00
_cell.angle_gamma   90.00
#
_symmetry.space_group_name_H-M   'P 1'
#
loop_
_entity.id
_entity.type
_entity.pdbx_description
1 polymer ?
#
loop_
_entity_poly.entity_id
_entity_poly.type
_entity_poly.pdbx_seq_one_letter_code
_entity_poly.pdbx_strand_id
1 'polypeptide(L)'
;MRCEPLFATGVPTSNLQVDLYVANVTDLYGADIKYSFDPNIVQVVDADPFTPGVQIQPLAGFLSPDLVVRRDANNVTGTIQYALTQPTLLRRSTVRAP
;
A
#
# COMPACT_ATOMS: atom_id res chain seq x y z
N MET A 1 -12.91 1.46 -5.32
CA MET A 1 -12.02 1.37 -4.15
C MET A 1 -12.88 1.17 -2.92
N ARG A 2 -12.46 0.31 -1.98
CA ARG A 2 -13.22 0.00 -0.76
C ARG A 2 -12.25 -0.05 0.42
N CYS A 3 -12.63 0.51 1.55
CA CYS A 3 -11.93 0.31 2.82
C CYS A 3 -12.62 -0.78 3.64
N GLU A 4 -11.84 -1.61 4.32
CA GLU A 4 -12.35 -2.55 5.32
C GLU A 4 -11.51 -2.48 6.60
N PRO A 5 -12.14 -2.45 7.78
CA PRO A 5 -13.59 -2.29 7.95
C PRO A 5 -14.04 -0.86 7.55
N LEU A 6 -15.32 -0.70 7.20
CA LEU A 6 -15.91 0.61 6.93
C LEU A 6 -15.93 1.50 8.19
N PHE A 7 -16.02 0.86 9.37
CA PHE A 7 -15.92 1.50 10.68
C PHE A 7 -15.20 0.55 11.64
N ALA A 8 -14.33 1.10 12.49
CA ALA A 8 -13.68 0.36 13.56
C ALA A 8 -13.77 1.15 14.86
N THR A 9 -13.89 0.42 15.97
CA THR A 9 -13.75 0.98 17.32
C THR A 9 -12.56 0.32 17.98
N GLY A 10 -11.67 1.12 18.57
CA GLY A 10 -10.49 0.65 19.28
C GLY A 10 -10.29 1.43 20.58
N VAL A 11 -9.45 0.89 21.46
CA VAL A 11 -8.94 1.65 22.60
C VAL A 11 -7.71 2.45 22.14
N PRO A 12 -7.39 3.60 22.74
CA PRO A 12 -6.30 4.48 22.26
C PRO A 12 -4.90 3.83 22.16
N THR A 13 -4.68 2.67 22.77
CA THR A 13 -3.42 1.94 22.77
C THR A 13 -3.42 0.67 21.91
N SER A 14 -4.57 0.33 21.30
CA SER A 14 -4.68 -0.86 20.44
C SER A 14 -4.46 -0.52 18.97
N ASN A 15 -3.85 -1.44 18.24
CA ASN A 15 -3.75 -1.34 16.79
C ASN A 15 -5.07 -1.71 16.13
N LEU A 16 -5.41 -0.98 15.07
CA LEU A 16 -6.52 -1.27 14.16
C LEU A 16 -5.95 -1.54 12.78
N GLN A 17 -6.40 -2.62 12.14
CA GLN A 17 -6.06 -2.90 10.75
C GLN A 17 -7.12 -2.29 9.84
N VAL A 18 -6.68 -1.52 8.85
CA VAL A 18 -7.53 -0.93 7.81
C VAL A 18 -6.93 -1.34 6.46
N ASP A 19 -7.65 -2.20 5.75
CA ASP A 19 -7.28 -2.68 4.44
C ASP A 19 -7.95 -1.82 3.36
N LEU A 20 -7.18 -1.51 2.31
CA LEU A 20 -7.64 -0.74 1.17
C LEU A 20 -7.67 -1.64 -0.07
N TYR A 21 -8.86 -1.84 -0.62
CA TYR A 21 -9.09 -2.71 -1.77
C TYR A 21 -9.32 -1.90 -3.05
N VAL A 22 -8.57 -2.26 -4.09
CA VAL A 22 -8.87 -1.93 -5.48
C VAL A 22 -9.47 -3.18 -6.13
N ALA A 23 -10.61 -3.06 -6.79
CA ALA A 23 -11.33 -4.18 -7.37
C ALA A 23 -12.00 -3.77 -8.69
N ASN A 24 -12.30 -4.76 -9.53
CA ASN A 24 -12.98 -4.61 -10.82
C ASN A 24 -12.28 -3.63 -11.78
N VAL A 25 -10.95 -3.61 -11.77
CA VAL A 25 -10.14 -2.86 -12.74
C VAL A 25 -9.51 -3.85 -13.69
N THR A 26 -9.94 -3.82 -14.95
CA THR A 26 -9.34 -4.62 -16.03
C THR A 26 -7.94 -4.08 -16.32
N ASP A 27 -6.98 -4.99 -16.49
CA ASP A 27 -5.59 -4.66 -16.82
C ASP A 27 -4.93 -3.66 -15.85
N LEU A 28 -5.22 -3.76 -14.54
CA LEU A 28 -4.56 -2.94 -13.52
C LEU A 28 -3.06 -3.27 -13.48
N TYR A 29 -2.23 -2.32 -13.90
CA TYR A 29 -0.77 -2.43 -13.87
C TYR A 29 -0.10 -1.42 -12.94
N GLY A 30 -0.85 -0.54 -12.27
CA GLY A 30 -0.29 0.47 -11.38
C GLY A 30 -1.35 1.23 -10.61
N ALA A 31 -0.93 1.85 -9.52
CA ALA A 31 -1.80 2.69 -8.69
C ALA A 31 -0.97 3.81 -8.06
N ASP A 32 -1.56 5.01 -7.95
CA ASP A 32 -1.12 6.08 -7.05
C ASP A 32 -2.31 6.45 -6.18
N ILE A 33 -2.21 6.12 -4.90
CA ILE A 33 -3.28 6.23 -3.91
C ILE A 33 -2.82 7.21 -2.85
N LYS A 34 -3.69 8.17 -2.53
CA LYS A 34 -3.49 9.14 -1.45
C LYS A 34 -4.66 9.08 -0.48
N TYR A 35 -4.34 8.96 0.80
CA TYR A 35 -5.32 9.03 1.89
C TYR A 35 -4.90 10.07 2.91
N SER A 36 -5.90 10.65 3.57
CA SER A 36 -5.72 11.46 4.76
C SER A 36 -6.40 10.83 5.98
N PHE A 37 -5.85 11.14 7.15
CA PHE A 37 -6.41 10.81 8.46
C PHE A 37 -6.19 11.98 9.41
N ASP A 38 -6.92 12.02 10.53
CA ASP A 38 -6.67 13.01 11.58
C ASP A 38 -5.51 12.53 12.47
N PRO A 39 -4.33 13.18 12.43
CA PRO A 39 -3.16 12.75 13.19
C PRO A 39 -3.31 12.96 14.70
N ASN A 40 -4.34 13.69 15.15
CA ASN A 40 -4.63 13.86 16.58
C ASN A 40 -5.46 12.69 17.16
N ILE A 41 -6.00 11.83 16.31
CA ILE A 41 -6.87 10.70 16.71
C ILE A 41 -6.16 9.37 16.51
N VAL A 42 -5.51 9.19 15.35
CA VAL A 42 -4.82 7.94 14.99
C VAL A 42 -3.45 8.23 14.38
N GLN A 43 -2.58 7.23 14.44
CA GLN A 43 -1.29 7.24 13.77
C GLN A 43 -1.09 5.93 13.01
N VAL A 44 -0.39 5.98 11.89
CA VAL A 44 0.02 4.79 11.15
C VAL A 44 1.18 4.14 11.89
N VAL A 45 1.08 2.83 12.11
CA VAL A 45 2.16 1.99 12.65
C VAL A 45 3.06 1.58 11.49
N ASP A 46 4.37 1.75 11.68
CA ASP A 46 5.35 1.42 10.66
C ASP A 46 5.38 -0.09 10.39
N ALA A 47 5.18 -0.46 9.12
CA ALA A 47 5.22 -1.84 8.66
C ALA A 47 6.64 -2.34 8.32
N ASP A 48 7.63 -1.45 8.22
CA ASP A 48 9.02 -1.83 7.92
C ASP A 48 10.03 -0.98 8.71
N PRO A 49 10.39 -1.41 9.94
CA PRO A 49 11.28 -0.65 10.81
C PRO A 49 12.73 -0.55 10.32
N PHE A 50 13.09 -1.26 9.24
CA PHE A 50 14.42 -1.19 8.65
C PHE A 50 14.54 -0.09 7.59
N THR A 51 13.42 0.50 7.18
CA THR A 51 13.39 1.65 6.26
C THR A 51 13.13 2.93 7.05
N PRO A 52 13.91 4.02 6.84
CA PRO A 52 13.63 5.29 7.52
C PRO A 52 12.23 5.83 7.21
N GLY A 53 11.50 6.21 8.27
CA GLY A 53 10.14 6.78 8.19
C GLY A 53 9.05 5.72 8.26
N VAL A 54 7.80 6.14 8.37
CA VAL A 54 6.67 5.20 8.53
C VAL A 54 6.27 4.61 7.19
N GLN A 55 6.39 3.29 7.05
CA GLN A 55 6.04 2.57 5.83
C GLN A 55 4.68 1.89 5.94
N ILE A 56 4.02 1.76 4.79
CA ILE A 56 2.89 0.85 4.59
C ILE A 56 3.31 -0.29 3.65
N GLN A 57 2.57 -1.40 3.70
CA GLN A 57 2.81 -2.55 2.85
C GLN A 57 1.52 -2.99 2.14
N PRO A 58 1.63 -3.49 0.89
CA PRO A 58 0.49 -4.05 0.20
C PRO A 58 -0.01 -5.30 0.94
N LEU A 59 -1.32 -5.50 0.90
CA LEU A 59 -1.93 -6.74 1.36
C LEU A 59 -1.66 -7.83 0.31
N ALA A 60 -0.78 -8.77 0.67
CA ALA A 60 -0.40 -9.92 -0.17
C ALA A 60 0.13 -9.54 -1.57
N GLY A 61 0.12 -10.50 -2.51
CA GLY A 61 0.69 -10.37 -3.85
C GLY A 61 -0.25 -9.80 -4.92
N PHE A 62 -1.18 -8.89 -4.56
CA PHE A 62 -2.16 -8.33 -5.50
C PHE A 62 -1.50 -7.72 -6.75
N LEU A 63 -0.45 -6.92 -6.52
CA LEU A 63 0.52 -6.53 -7.53
C LEU A 63 1.89 -7.01 -7.07
N SER A 64 2.72 -7.47 -8.01
CA SER A 64 4.14 -7.76 -7.81
C SER A 64 4.95 -6.63 -8.46
N PRO A 65 5.06 -5.47 -7.79
CA PRO A 65 5.57 -4.26 -8.42
C PRO A 65 7.03 -4.42 -8.84
N ASP A 66 7.33 -4.09 -10.10
CA ASP A 66 8.71 -3.89 -10.54
C ASP A 66 9.27 -2.57 -10.03
N LEU A 67 8.39 -1.59 -9.74
CA LEU A 67 8.75 -0.29 -9.20
C LEU A 67 7.76 0.19 -8.14
N VAL A 68 8.27 0.49 -6.95
CA VAL A 68 7.55 1.22 -5.90
C VAL A 68 8.10 2.64 -5.85
N VAL A 69 7.27 3.61 -6.19
CA VAL A 69 7.61 5.05 -6.21
C VAL A 69 7.45 5.65 -4.82
N ARG A 70 6.38 5.28 -4.09
CA ARG A 70 6.10 5.70 -2.72
C ARG A 70 5.38 4.62 -1.93
N ARG A 71 5.65 4.56 -0.63
CA ARG A 71 4.96 3.69 0.34
C ARG A 71 4.98 4.25 1.75
N ASP A 72 5.00 5.58 1.86
CA ASP A 72 5.21 6.29 3.10
C ASP A 72 3.91 6.86 3.69
N ALA A 73 3.89 6.94 5.02
CA ALA A 73 2.90 7.67 5.80
C ALA A 73 3.58 8.79 6.59
N ASN A 74 2.87 9.89 6.79
CA ASN A 74 3.29 11.02 7.59
C ASN A 74 2.28 11.26 8.72
N ASN A 75 2.67 10.86 9.94
CA ASN A 75 1.86 11.03 11.15
C ASN A 75 1.82 12.48 11.67
N VAL A 76 2.61 13.40 11.10
CA VAL A 76 2.55 14.84 11.43
C VAL A 76 1.49 15.52 10.57
N THR A 77 1.45 15.23 9.26
CA THR A 77 0.49 15.84 8.33
C THR A 77 -0.80 15.03 8.14
N GLY A 78 -0.86 13.80 8.66
CA GLY A 78 -2.04 12.94 8.56
C GLY A 78 -2.24 12.40 7.14
N THR A 79 -1.18 11.99 6.45
CA THR A 79 -1.25 11.58 5.03
C THR A 79 -0.55 10.25 4.76
N ILE A 80 -1.11 9.47 3.84
CA ILE A 80 -0.54 8.22 3.33
C ILE A 80 -0.44 8.34 1.81
N GLN A 81 0.69 7.93 1.22
CA GLN A 81 0.81 7.76 -0.23
C GLN A 81 1.40 6.41 -0.60
N TYR A 82 0.70 5.70 -1.48
CA TYR A 82 1.15 4.44 -2.07
C TYR A 82 1.14 4.54 -3.58
N ALA A 83 2.32 4.53 -4.19
CA ALA A 83 2.47 4.64 -5.63
C ALA A 83 3.38 3.53 -6.15
N LEU A 84 2.88 2.71 -7.07
CA LEU A 84 3.62 1.62 -7.69
C LEU A 84 3.19 1.37 -9.13
N THR A 85 4.06 0.69 -9.87
CA THR A 85 3.75 0.13 -11.18
C THR A 85 4.38 -1.24 -11.36
N GLN A 86 3.67 -2.10 -12.07
CA GLN A 86 4.09 -3.39 -12.58
C GLN A 86 3.85 -3.38 -14.09
N PRO A 87 4.71 -2.70 -14.86
CA PRO A 87 4.62 -2.79 -16.31
C PRO A 87 4.89 -4.24 -16.72
N THR A 88 4.03 -4.81 -17.58
CA THR A 88 4.31 -6.09 -18.20
C THR A 88 5.56 -5.96 -19.06
N LEU A 89 6.74 -6.17 -18.47
CA LEU A 89 7.94 -6.43 -19.23
C LEU A 89 7.77 -7.85 -19.78
N LEU A 90 7.73 -7.98 -21.10
CA LEU A 90 7.91 -9.26 -21.78
C LEU A 90 9.19 -9.91 -21.25
N ARG A 91 9.11 -10.71 -20.18
CA ARG A 91 10.14 -11.70 -19.88
C ARG A 91 9.96 -12.86 -20.87
N ARG A 92 10.18 -12.57 -22.15
CA ARG A 92 10.60 -13.59 -23.12
C ARG A 92 12.04 -13.96 -22.80
N SER A 93 12.23 -14.70 -21.72
CA SER A 93 13.35 -15.60 -21.61
C SER A 93 12.95 -16.87 -22.35
N THR A 94 12.96 -16.82 -23.67
CA THR A 94 12.99 -18.06 -24.46
C THR A 94 14.36 -18.69 -24.22
N VAL A 95 14.50 -19.48 -23.15
CA VAL A 95 15.57 -20.47 -23.09
C VAL A 95 15.13 -21.60 -24.00
N ARG A 96 15.53 -21.52 -25.26
CA ARG A 96 15.52 -22.68 -26.15
C ARG A 96 16.83 -23.42 -25.87
N ALA A 97 16.76 -24.45 -25.03
CA ALA A 97 17.88 -25.38 -24.87
C ALA A 97 18.06 -26.19 -26.18
N PRO A 98 19.31 -26.52 -26.55
CA PRO A 98 19.63 -27.34 -27.73
C PRO A 98 19.14 -28.78 -27.62
#